data_AF-A0A212DGF8-F1
#
_entry.id   AF-A0A212DGF8-F1
#
_cell.length_a   1.000
_cell.length_b   1.000
_cell.length_c   1.000
_cell.angle_alpha   90.00
_cell.angle_beta   90.00
_cell.angle_gamma   90.00
#
_symmetry.space_group_name_H-M   'P 1'
#
loop_
_entity.id
_entity.type
_entity.pdbx_description
1 polymer ?
#
loop_
_entity_poly.entity_id
_entity_poly.type
_entity_poly.pdbx_seq_one_letter_code
_entity_poly.pdbx_strand_id
1 'polypeptide(L)'
;MIHAEVGDTILIIFMNKASRPYSISAQGVEDTDSGKRLQDTYSGLMGPLITCREGVLNEKGRRSDVDYEFALLFLVFNENESWYLDDNIKKYLNKDPRDFKPSDDFEESNKMHAINGKIFGNLHGLIMNEDTMTNWYLLGVGDEVDIHTIHYHAESFLFKVQPGKEQLYFFGQSLDPRGARAALVVLFVLGLLLLVLSVVLSFKLCSARPRAAYLEVQSCALPTDA
;
A
#
# COMPACT_ATOMS: atom_id res chain seq x y z
N MET A 1 -9.91 16.71 8.16
CA MET A 1 -10.74 15.51 8.38
C MET A 1 -12.07 15.98 8.93
N ILE A 2 -13.19 15.42 8.48
CA ILE A 2 -14.51 15.71 9.06
C ILE A 2 -14.78 14.63 10.11
N HIS A 3 -15.20 15.02 11.30
CA HIS A 3 -15.61 14.11 12.38
C HIS A 3 -17.11 14.22 12.62
N ALA A 4 -17.74 13.10 12.96
CA ALA A 4 -19.14 13.04 13.39
C ALA A 4 -19.35 11.87 14.35
N GLU A 5 -20.26 12.01 15.31
CA GLU A 5 -20.70 10.91 16.17
C GLU A 5 -21.89 10.17 15.57
N VAL A 6 -22.13 8.95 16.06
CA VAL A 6 -23.34 8.20 15.73
C VAL A 6 -24.56 8.99 16.20
N GLY A 7 -25.47 9.31 15.28
CA GLY A 7 -26.67 10.11 15.55
C GLY A 7 -26.56 11.58 15.09
N ASP A 8 -25.35 12.04 14.79
CA ASP A 8 -25.14 13.39 14.27
C ASP A 8 -25.73 13.56 12.86
N THR A 9 -26.23 14.76 12.59
CA THR A 9 -26.57 15.20 11.23
C THR A 9 -25.50 16.16 10.71
N ILE A 10 -24.82 15.78 9.64
CA ILE A 10 -23.76 16.59 9.03
C ILE A 10 -24.36 17.48 7.95
N LEU A 11 -24.33 18.80 8.15
CA LEU A 11 -24.64 19.78 7.10
C LEU A 11 -23.37 20.20 6.39
N ILE A 12 -23.23 19.83 5.12
CA ILE A 12 -22.12 20.26 4.26
C ILE A 12 -22.58 21.39 3.34
N ILE A 13 -22.10 22.60 3.59
CA ILE A 13 -22.29 23.75 2.69
C ILE A 13 -21.10 23.77 1.73
N PHE A 14 -21.28 23.16 0.56
CA PHE A 14 -20.23 23.06 -0.46
C PHE A 14 -20.30 24.22 -1.46
N MET A 15 -19.15 24.83 -1.73
CA MET A 15 -18.97 25.84 -2.78
C MET A 15 -17.84 25.39 -3.71
N ASN A 16 -18.18 25.13 -4.96
CA ASN A 16 -17.20 24.77 -5.97
C ASN A 16 -16.48 26.02 -6.51
N LYS A 17 -15.14 26.06 -6.37
CA LYS A 17 -14.26 27.13 -6.90
C LYS A 17 -13.35 26.66 -8.04
N ALA A 18 -13.54 25.44 -8.53
CA ALA A 18 -12.76 24.91 -9.64
C ALA A 18 -13.32 25.38 -10.99
N SER A 19 -12.61 25.07 -12.07
CA SER A 19 -13.04 25.32 -13.46
C SER A 19 -14.09 24.33 -13.97
N ARG A 20 -14.38 23.27 -13.21
CA ARG A 20 -15.22 22.13 -13.61
C ARG A 20 -16.33 21.85 -12.59
N PRO A 21 -17.46 21.27 -13.00
CA PRO A 21 -18.57 20.95 -12.10
C PRO A 21 -18.27 19.71 -11.24
N TYR A 22 -17.88 19.94 -9.98
CA TYR A 22 -17.67 18.91 -8.97
C TYR A 22 -18.83 18.82 -7.98
N SER A 23 -18.94 17.67 -7.34
CA SER A 23 -19.86 17.38 -6.23
C SER A 23 -19.07 16.79 -5.06
N ILE A 24 -19.73 16.65 -3.91
CA ILE A 24 -19.23 15.87 -2.78
C ILE A 24 -20.19 14.71 -2.56
N SER A 25 -19.65 13.49 -2.56
CA SER A 25 -20.38 12.28 -2.21
C SER A 25 -19.64 11.54 -1.10
N ALA A 26 -20.36 11.11 -0.07
CA ALA A 26 -19.82 10.19 0.91
C ALA A 26 -19.85 8.75 0.37
N GLN A 27 -18.88 7.94 0.74
CA GLN A 27 -18.89 6.52 0.42
C GLN A 27 -20.06 5.82 1.12
N GLY A 28 -20.84 5.02 0.38
CA GLY A 28 -22.09 4.42 0.85
C GLY A 28 -23.36 5.05 0.27
N VAL A 29 -23.24 6.09 -0.57
CA VAL A 29 -24.32 6.62 -1.41
C VAL A 29 -24.10 6.11 -2.84
N GLU A 30 -25.09 5.40 -3.39
CA GLU A 30 -25.05 4.96 -4.79
C GLU A 30 -25.12 6.17 -5.72
N ASP A 31 -24.13 6.30 -6.60
CA ASP A 31 -24.13 7.27 -7.69
C ASP A 31 -24.15 6.51 -9.02
N THR A 32 -24.85 7.05 -10.01
CA THR A 32 -25.16 6.38 -11.28
C THR A 32 -24.08 6.60 -12.36
N ASP A 33 -23.07 7.44 -12.10
CA ASP A 33 -21.96 7.73 -13.02
C ASP A 33 -20.59 7.42 -12.39
N SER A 34 -20.20 6.14 -12.44
CA SER A 34 -18.94 5.65 -11.87
C SER A 34 -17.70 6.19 -12.59
N GLY A 35 -17.78 6.53 -13.87
CA GLY A 35 -16.65 7.02 -14.66
C GLY A 35 -16.20 8.42 -14.24
N LYS A 36 -17.15 9.34 -14.04
CA LYS A 36 -16.86 10.69 -13.56
C LYS A 36 -16.22 10.68 -12.16
N ARG A 37 -16.66 9.77 -11.30
CA ARG A 37 -16.15 9.63 -9.92
C ARG A 37 -14.66 9.26 -9.88
N LEU A 38 -14.19 8.40 -10.79
CA LEU A 38 -12.78 8.01 -10.86
C LEU A 38 -11.89 9.19 -11.26
N GLN A 39 -12.30 9.97 -12.26
CA GLN A 39 -11.54 11.14 -12.72
C GLN A 39 -11.49 12.24 -11.64
N ASP A 40 -12.60 12.47 -10.93
CA ASP A 40 -12.65 13.41 -9.80
C ASP A 40 -11.68 12.97 -8.67
N THR A 41 -11.64 11.67 -8.41
CA THR A 41 -10.74 11.04 -7.43
C THR A 41 -9.28 11.27 -7.82
N TYR A 42 -8.86 10.88 -9.02
CA TYR A 42 -7.48 11.07 -9.48
C TYR A 42 -7.08 12.54 -9.64
N SER A 43 -8.05 13.44 -9.85
CA SER A 43 -7.83 14.90 -9.81
C SER A 43 -7.60 15.45 -8.39
N GLY A 44 -7.69 14.60 -7.36
CA GLY A 44 -7.36 14.91 -5.97
C GLY A 44 -8.57 15.22 -5.07
N LEU A 45 -9.81 15.00 -5.52
CA LEU A 45 -11.02 15.31 -4.74
C LEU A 45 -11.41 14.18 -3.80
N MET A 46 -10.60 14.00 -2.77
CA MET A 46 -10.80 12.97 -1.76
C MET A 46 -10.55 13.54 -0.36
N GLY A 47 -11.25 12.98 0.62
CA GLY A 47 -11.02 13.35 2.01
C GLY A 47 -11.61 12.34 2.99
N PRO A 48 -10.99 12.16 4.16
CA PRO A 48 -11.52 11.28 5.18
C PRO A 48 -12.70 11.91 5.92
N LEU A 49 -13.77 11.13 6.04
CA LEU A 49 -14.87 11.31 6.98
C LEU A 49 -14.74 10.25 8.06
N ILE A 50 -14.63 10.67 9.32
CA ILE A 50 -14.41 9.80 10.47
C ILE A 50 -15.66 9.75 11.33
N THR A 51 -16.26 8.57 11.45
CA THR A 51 -17.39 8.34 12.35
C THR A 51 -16.90 7.83 13.69
N CYS A 52 -17.35 8.47 14.77
CA CYS A 52 -17.00 8.17 16.15
C CYS A 52 -18.22 7.63 16.91
N ARG A 53 -18.00 6.94 18.02
CA ARG A 53 -19.08 6.61 18.97
C ARG A 53 -19.52 7.89 19.68
N GLU A 54 -20.75 7.90 20.18
CA GLU A 54 -21.28 9.00 20.99
C GLU A 54 -20.40 9.26 22.22
N GLY A 55 -20.12 10.53 22.51
CA GLY A 55 -19.31 10.97 23.65
C GLY A 55 -17.79 10.85 23.47
N VAL A 56 -17.30 10.64 22.25
CA VAL A 56 -15.86 10.58 21.92
C VAL A 56 -15.32 11.94 21.48
N LEU A 57 -16.15 12.75 20.83
CA LEU A 57 -15.80 14.09 20.38
C LEU A 57 -16.01 15.10 21.51
N ASN A 58 -15.04 15.99 21.67
CA ASN A 58 -15.18 17.13 22.56
C ASN A 58 -16.02 18.25 21.93
N GLU A 59 -16.25 19.33 22.67
CA GLU A 59 -17.00 20.51 22.22
C GLU A 59 -16.44 21.17 20.93
N LYS A 60 -15.18 20.86 20.56
CA LYS A 60 -14.53 21.35 19.34
C LYS A 60 -14.61 20.34 18.18
N GLY A 61 -15.33 19.24 18.33
CA GLY A 61 -15.45 18.18 17.32
C GLY A 61 -14.14 17.39 17.10
N ARG A 62 -13.24 17.39 18.09
CA ARG A 62 -12.01 16.59 18.07
C ARG A 62 -12.13 15.41 19.02
N ARG A 63 -11.52 14.28 18.68
CA ARG A 63 -11.48 13.14 19.58
C ARG A 63 -10.75 13.49 20.86
N SER A 64 -11.33 13.12 22.00
CA SER A 64 -10.71 13.28 23.32
C SER A 64 -10.11 11.99 23.87
N ASP A 65 -10.30 10.88 23.17
CA ASP A 65 -9.82 9.57 23.60
C ASP A 65 -8.41 9.23 23.10
N VAL A 66 -7.86 9.99 22.14
CA VAL A 66 -6.51 9.79 21.57
C VAL A 66 -5.70 11.08 21.67
N ASP A 67 -4.36 10.95 21.76
CA ASP A 67 -3.43 12.08 21.75
C ASP A 67 -3.14 12.54 20.31
N TYR A 68 -2.94 11.58 19.41
CA TYR A 68 -2.62 11.82 18.01
C TYR A 68 -3.52 11.01 17.08
N GLU A 69 -3.88 11.63 15.96
CA GLU A 69 -4.67 11.03 14.91
C GLU A 69 -4.04 11.33 13.54
N PHE A 70 -3.78 10.29 12.77
CA PHE A 70 -3.22 10.41 11.42
C PHE A 70 -4.12 9.71 10.41
N ALA A 71 -4.53 10.41 9.36
CA ALA A 71 -5.15 9.80 8.19
C ALA A 71 -4.11 9.68 7.07
N LEU A 72 -3.88 8.45 6.61
CA LEU A 72 -2.99 8.13 5.52
C LEU A 72 -3.77 7.55 4.36
N LEU A 73 -3.79 8.26 3.24
CA LEU A 73 -4.31 7.80 1.96
C LEU A 73 -3.16 7.20 1.16
N PHE A 74 -3.23 5.89 0.94
CA PHE A 74 -2.39 5.15 0.02
C PHE A 74 -3.14 5.03 -1.30
N LEU A 75 -2.57 5.58 -2.36
CA LEU A 75 -3.17 5.62 -3.68
C LEU A 75 -2.07 5.78 -4.73
N VAL A 76 -2.21 5.09 -5.86
CA VAL A 76 -1.52 5.44 -7.09
C VAL A 76 -2.30 6.56 -7.77
N PHE A 77 -1.85 7.80 -7.63
CA PHE A 77 -2.49 8.94 -8.30
C PHE A 77 -2.19 8.86 -9.80
N ASN A 78 -3.13 8.30 -10.56
CA ASN A 78 -3.01 8.14 -12.00
C ASN A 78 -3.41 9.44 -12.72
N GLU A 79 -2.44 10.32 -12.97
CA GLU A 79 -2.69 11.62 -13.63
C GLU A 79 -3.16 11.45 -15.09
N ASN A 80 -3.01 10.27 -15.70
CA ASN A 80 -3.57 10.00 -17.03
C ASN A 80 -5.10 10.04 -17.04
N GLU A 81 -5.73 9.73 -15.90
CA GLU A 81 -7.19 9.75 -15.71
C GLU A 81 -7.68 11.05 -15.07
N SER A 82 -6.78 12.02 -14.84
CA SER A 82 -7.11 13.30 -14.26
C SER A 82 -7.81 14.21 -15.26
N TRP A 83 -8.75 15.02 -14.80
CA TRP A 83 -9.39 16.06 -15.59
C TRP A 83 -8.42 17.12 -16.12
N TYR A 84 -7.23 17.19 -15.55
CA TYR A 84 -6.23 18.23 -15.81
C TYR A 84 -5.04 17.73 -16.63
N LEU A 85 -5.09 16.52 -17.19
CA LEU A 85 -4.01 15.98 -18.01
C LEU A 85 -3.62 16.93 -19.16
N ASP A 86 -4.60 17.40 -19.94
CA ASP A 86 -4.37 18.32 -21.06
C ASP A 86 -3.72 19.65 -20.63
N ASP A 87 -4.17 20.19 -19.50
CA ASP A 87 -3.64 21.43 -18.95
C ASP A 87 -2.20 21.24 -18.47
N ASN A 88 -1.91 20.08 -17.86
CA ASN A 88 -0.58 19.69 -17.43
C ASN A 88 0.36 19.45 -18.62
N ILE A 89 -0.09 18.79 -19.69
CA ILE A 89 0.70 18.60 -20.93
C ILE A 89 1.07 19.97 -21.53
N LYS A 90 0.11 20.88 -21.67
CA LYS A 90 0.38 22.24 -22.17
C LYS A 90 1.39 22.96 -21.29
N LYS A 91 1.22 22.90 -19.98
CA LYS A 91 2.00 23.68 -19.01
C LYS A 91 3.42 23.15 -18.83
N TYR A 92 3.60 21.83 -18.70
CA TYR A 92 4.89 21.24 -18.34
C TYR A 92 5.67 20.71 -19.54
N LEU A 93 5.00 20.32 -20.63
CA LEU A 93 5.66 19.83 -21.85
C LEU A 93 5.71 20.87 -22.97
N ASN A 94 4.97 21.98 -22.86
CA ASN A 94 4.82 22.99 -23.92
C ASN A 94 4.37 22.37 -25.26
N LYS A 95 3.47 21.37 -25.20
CA LYS A 95 2.90 20.69 -26.37
C LYS A 95 1.40 20.91 -26.44
N ASP A 96 0.85 20.89 -27.65
CA ASP A 96 -0.59 20.80 -27.85
C ASP A 96 -1.04 19.35 -27.54
N PRO A 97 -1.98 19.14 -26.58
CA PRO A 97 -2.47 17.81 -26.24
C PRO A 97 -3.09 17.07 -27.44
N ARG A 98 -3.62 17.80 -28.42
CA ARG A 98 -4.22 17.21 -29.64
C ARG A 98 -3.19 16.50 -30.52
N ASP A 99 -1.94 16.98 -30.51
CA ASP A 99 -0.84 16.45 -31.31
C ASP A 99 0.10 15.56 -30.47
N PHE A 100 -0.13 15.50 -29.15
CA PHE A 100 0.67 14.72 -28.24
C PHE A 100 0.21 13.26 -28.26
N LYS A 101 1.15 12.35 -28.51
CA LYS A 101 0.93 10.91 -28.41
C LYS A 101 1.64 10.40 -27.16
N PRO A 102 0.90 9.94 -26.14
CA PRO A 102 1.51 9.35 -24.96
C PRO A 102 2.24 8.06 -25.36
N SER A 103 3.43 7.87 -24.81
CA SER A 103 4.15 6.61 -24.83
C SER A 103 3.90 5.85 -23.52
N ASP A 104 4.18 4.56 -23.49
CA ASP A 104 4.08 3.74 -22.27
C ASP A 104 4.89 4.36 -21.11
N ASP A 105 6.10 4.85 -21.39
CA ASP A 105 6.94 5.55 -20.40
C ASP A 105 6.28 6.83 -19.86
N PHE A 106 5.50 7.54 -20.67
CA PHE A 106 4.78 8.73 -20.24
C PHE A 106 3.63 8.35 -19.32
N GLU A 107 2.84 7.35 -19.71
CA GLU A 107 1.72 6.87 -18.90
C GLU A 107 2.20 6.37 -17.53
N GLU A 108 3.30 5.61 -17.51
CA GLU A 108 3.88 5.13 -16.26
C GLU A 108 4.47 6.28 -15.42
N SER A 109 5.10 7.28 -16.05
CA SER A 109 5.62 8.45 -15.33
C SER A 109 4.54 9.30 -14.63
N ASN A 110 3.28 9.18 -15.08
CA ASN A 110 2.12 9.87 -14.52
C ASN A 110 1.41 9.07 -13.43
N LYS A 111 1.85 7.84 -13.13
CA LYS A 111 1.33 7.04 -12.01
C LYS A 111 2.13 7.35 -10.75
N MET A 112 1.61 8.24 -9.93
CA MET A 112 2.31 8.71 -8.74
C MET A 112 1.93 7.85 -7.53
N HIS A 113 2.78 6.87 -7.20
CA HIS A 113 2.64 6.04 -6.00
C HIS A 113 2.93 6.87 -4.74
N ALA A 114 1.88 7.32 -4.05
CA ALA A 114 2.01 8.34 -3.02
C ALA A 114 1.26 8.01 -1.72
N ILE A 115 1.73 8.61 -0.63
CA ILE A 115 1.02 8.65 0.65
C ILE A 115 0.58 10.10 0.87
N ASN A 116 -0.73 10.35 0.98
CA ASN A 116 -1.31 11.70 1.06
C ASN A 116 -0.83 12.64 -0.07
N GLY A 117 -0.62 12.10 -1.28
CA GLY A 117 -0.10 12.86 -2.43
C GLY A 117 1.38 13.25 -2.32
N LYS A 118 2.13 12.69 -1.36
CA LYS A 118 3.58 12.87 -1.22
C LYS A 118 4.32 11.60 -1.64
N ILE A 119 5.44 11.81 -2.34
CA ILE A 119 6.28 10.75 -2.90
C ILE A 119 7.70 10.82 -2.29
N PHE A 120 8.45 9.72 -2.38
CA PHE A 120 9.89 9.67 -2.03
C PHE A 120 10.25 10.22 -0.64
N GLY A 121 9.44 9.91 0.39
CA GLY A 121 9.73 10.31 1.78
C GLY A 121 9.46 11.79 2.10
N ASN A 122 8.79 12.53 1.23
CA ASN A 122 8.45 13.95 1.46
C ASN A 122 7.19 14.16 2.33
N LEU A 123 6.66 13.11 2.96
CA LEU A 123 5.53 13.22 3.88
C LEU A 123 6.05 13.56 5.28
N HIS A 124 5.82 14.80 5.70
CA HIS A 124 6.20 15.29 7.03
C HIS A 124 4.97 15.39 7.96
N GLY A 125 5.22 15.56 9.25
CA GLY A 125 4.16 15.78 10.25
C GLY A 125 3.62 14.50 10.91
N LEU A 126 4.20 13.33 10.59
CA LEU A 126 3.95 12.07 11.30
C LEU A 126 4.83 12.00 12.56
N ILE A 127 4.54 12.88 13.53
CA ILE A 127 5.32 13.04 14.76
C ILE A 127 4.41 12.76 15.95
N MET A 128 4.81 11.81 16.78
CA MET A 128 4.15 11.41 18.02
C MET A 128 5.21 11.22 19.11
N ASN A 129 4.78 11.22 20.37
CA ASN A 129 5.68 11.01 21.50
C ASN A 129 5.57 9.57 22.02
N GLU A 130 6.62 9.10 22.69
CA GLU A 130 6.59 7.85 23.44
C GLU A 130 5.42 7.86 24.44
N ASP A 131 4.81 6.68 24.66
CA ASP A 131 3.67 6.46 25.56
C ASP A 131 2.38 7.25 25.25
N THR A 132 2.24 7.80 24.04
CA THR A 132 1.00 8.47 23.61
C THR A 132 0.06 7.55 22.85
N MET A 133 -1.25 7.69 23.08
CA MET A 133 -2.24 6.94 22.33
C MET A 133 -2.42 7.55 20.94
N THR A 134 -1.87 6.87 19.94
CA THR A 134 -1.96 7.29 18.55
C THR A 134 -2.90 6.38 17.77
N ASN A 135 -3.82 6.98 17.00
CA ASN A 135 -4.69 6.24 16.10
C ASN A 135 -4.40 6.57 14.62
N TRP A 136 -4.28 5.52 13.81
CA TRP A 136 -3.97 5.61 12.39
C TRP A 136 -5.18 5.18 11.56
N TYR A 137 -5.71 6.08 10.73
CA TYR A 137 -6.74 5.78 9.74
C TYR A 137 -6.07 5.52 8.40
N LEU A 138 -6.17 4.29 7.90
CA LEU A 138 -5.59 3.87 6.64
C LEU A 138 -6.69 3.86 5.59
N LEU A 139 -6.52 4.68 4.56
CA LEU A 139 -7.42 4.77 3.42
C LEU A 139 -6.72 4.19 2.21
N GLY A 140 -7.37 3.25 1.55
CA GLY A 140 -7.06 2.80 0.20
C GLY A 140 -8.25 3.16 -0.68
N VAL A 141 -8.00 3.94 -1.72
CA VAL A 141 -8.96 4.27 -2.77
C VAL A 141 -8.24 3.96 -4.06
N GLY A 142 -8.90 3.39 -5.05
CA GLY A 142 -8.21 2.90 -6.24
C GLY A 142 -8.92 1.76 -6.94
N ASP A 143 -8.23 1.12 -7.86
CA ASP A 143 -8.70 -0.04 -8.61
C ASP A 143 -8.14 -1.37 -8.04
N GLU A 144 -8.24 -2.46 -8.81
CA GLU A 144 -7.76 -3.79 -8.41
C GLU A 144 -6.23 -3.89 -8.29
N VAL A 145 -5.47 -2.94 -8.82
CA VAL A 145 -3.99 -2.93 -8.71
C VAL A 145 -3.48 -2.11 -7.52
N ASP A 146 -4.35 -1.34 -6.85
CA ASP A 146 -4.04 -0.55 -5.64
C ASP A 146 -4.01 -1.42 -4.35
N ILE A 147 -3.23 -2.51 -4.38
CA ILE A 147 -3.00 -3.37 -3.20
C ILE A 147 -1.76 -2.87 -2.45
N HIS A 148 -1.99 -2.20 -1.31
CA HIS A 148 -0.91 -1.66 -0.48
C HIS A 148 -0.68 -2.50 0.79
N THR A 149 0.58 -2.88 1.03
CA THR A 149 1.02 -3.45 2.30
C THR A 149 1.69 -2.36 3.13
N ILE A 150 1.08 -2.02 4.26
CA ILE A 150 1.52 -0.92 5.12
C ILE A 150 2.30 -1.51 6.28
N HIS A 151 3.53 -1.04 6.47
CA HIS A 151 4.43 -1.48 7.53
C HIS A 151 4.99 -0.27 8.27
N TYR A 152 4.76 -0.25 9.58
CA TYR A 152 5.38 0.71 10.49
C TYR A 152 6.68 0.09 11.03
N HIS A 153 7.82 0.65 10.64
CA HIS A 153 9.11 0.15 11.09
C HIS A 153 9.27 0.38 12.60
N ALA A 154 9.78 -0.64 13.30
CA ALA A 154 10.05 -0.62 14.74
C ALA A 154 8.83 -0.42 15.65
N GLU A 155 7.63 -0.34 15.09
CA GLU A 155 6.38 -0.17 15.82
C GLU A 155 5.45 -1.37 15.64
N SER A 156 4.55 -1.56 16.59
CA SER A 156 3.47 -2.56 16.51
C SER A 156 2.13 -1.89 16.75
N PHE A 157 1.11 -2.26 15.99
CA PHE A 157 -0.23 -1.69 16.13
C PHE A 157 -1.25 -2.77 16.46
N LEU A 158 -2.26 -2.39 17.24
CA LEU A 158 -3.39 -3.26 17.52
C LEU A 158 -4.51 -2.97 16.52
N PHE A 159 -4.72 -3.91 15.59
CA PHE A 159 -5.88 -3.86 14.70
C PHE A 159 -7.01 -4.72 15.28
N LYS A 160 -8.04 -4.10 15.83
CA LYS A 160 -9.23 -4.80 16.32
C LYS A 160 -10.23 -5.01 15.19
N VAL A 161 -10.17 -6.17 14.55
CA VAL A 161 -11.27 -6.67 13.72
C VAL A 161 -12.42 -7.06 14.64
N GLN A 162 -13.66 -6.77 14.26
CA GLN A 162 -14.82 -7.24 15.02
C GLN A 162 -14.71 -8.76 15.24
N PRO A 163 -14.99 -9.28 16.45
CA PRO A 163 -14.96 -10.71 16.72
C PRO A 163 -15.90 -11.43 15.74
N GLY A 164 -15.36 -12.36 14.94
CA GLY A 164 -16.14 -13.15 13.98
C GLY A 164 -15.87 -12.89 12.49
N LYS A 165 -15.00 -11.94 12.13
CA LYS A 165 -14.51 -11.75 10.73
C LYS A 165 -12.98 -11.85 10.61
N GLU A 166 -12.36 -12.81 11.30
CA GLU A 166 -10.95 -13.14 11.07
C GLU A 166 -10.83 -13.92 9.76
N GLN A 167 -10.54 -13.22 8.65
CA GLN A 167 -10.06 -13.86 7.42
C GLN A 167 -8.57 -13.59 7.32
N LEU A 168 -7.77 -14.65 7.38
CA LEU A 168 -6.35 -14.56 7.10
C LEU A 168 -6.19 -14.55 5.58
N TYR A 169 -5.74 -13.44 5.02
CA TYR A 169 -5.48 -13.32 3.58
C TYR A 169 -4.08 -13.86 3.29
N PHE A 170 -4.00 -14.94 2.50
CA PHE A 170 -2.74 -15.54 2.06
C PHE A 170 -2.84 -15.86 0.56
N PHE A 171 -1.95 -15.32 -0.27
CA PHE A 171 -1.94 -15.50 -1.74
C PHE A 171 -3.30 -15.26 -2.43
N GLY A 172 -4.00 -14.17 -2.07
CA GLY A 172 -5.25 -13.78 -2.73
C GLY A 172 -6.45 -14.69 -2.42
N GLN A 173 -6.32 -15.65 -1.49
CA GLN A 173 -7.43 -16.47 -1.00
C GLN A 173 -7.76 -16.12 0.45
N SER A 174 -9.04 -15.99 0.76
CA SER A 174 -9.54 -15.83 2.13
C SER A 174 -9.49 -17.17 2.86
N LEU A 175 -8.63 -17.31 3.86
CA LEU A 175 -8.55 -18.53 4.68
C LEU A 175 -9.23 -18.30 6.05
N ASP A 176 -10.15 -19.20 6.41
CA ASP A 176 -10.68 -19.32 7.78
C ASP A 176 -9.52 -19.65 8.76
N PRO A 177 -9.57 -19.26 10.04
CA PRO A 177 -8.48 -19.53 11.00
C PRO A 177 -8.13 -21.01 11.13
N ARG A 178 -9.07 -21.92 10.87
CA ARG A 178 -8.80 -23.37 10.81
C ARG A 178 -8.06 -23.77 9.53
N GLY A 179 -8.42 -23.18 8.39
CA GLY A 179 -7.75 -23.39 7.10
C GLY A 179 -6.32 -22.84 7.08
N ALA A 180 -6.11 -21.66 7.69
CA ALA A 180 -4.80 -21.04 7.82
C ALA A 180 -3.81 -21.91 8.60
N ARG A 181 -4.24 -22.48 9.74
CA ARG A 181 -3.41 -23.40 10.53
C ARG A 181 -3.06 -24.67 9.75
N ALA A 182 -4.01 -25.23 9.01
CA ALA A 182 -3.75 -26.40 8.16
C ALA A 182 -2.76 -26.07 7.03
N ALA A 183 -2.94 -24.93 6.35
CA ALA A 183 -2.03 -24.48 5.29
C ALA A 183 -0.61 -24.25 5.80
N LEU A 184 -0.45 -23.63 6.97
CA LEU A 184 0.85 -23.39 7.60
C LEU A 184 1.55 -24.71 7.97
N VAL A 185 0.81 -25.68 8.51
CA VAL A 185 1.33 -27.01 8.81
C VAL A 185 1.75 -27.74 7.54
N VAL A 186 0.93 -27.69 6.48
CA VAL A 186 1.25 -28.32 5.19
C VAL A 186 2.50 -27.70 4.57
N LEU A 187 2.62 -26.38 4.55
CA LEU A 187 3.80 -25.67 4.04
C LEU A 187 5.05 -25.98 4.86
N PHE A 188 4.93 -26.06 6.19
CA PHE A 188 6.04 -26.43 7.07
C PHE A 188 6.50 -27.87 6.84
N VAL A 189 5.56 -28.82 6.68
CA VAL A 189 5.86 -30.22 6.37
C VAL A 189 6.48 -30.38 4.99
N LEU A 190 5.96 -29.68 3.97
CA LEU A 190 6.55 -29.64 2.62
C LEU A 190 7.97 -29.06 2.65
N GLY A 191 8.19 -27.97 3.39
CA GLY A 191 9.50 -27.37 3.58
C GLY A 191 10.50 -28.34 4.23
N LEU A 192 10.08 -29.02 5.31
CA LEU A 192 10.89 -30.06 5.96
C LEU A 192 11.21 -31.22 5.02
N LEU A 193 10.23 -31.71 4.24
CA LEU A 193 10.43 -32.77 3.25
C LEU A 193 11.44 -32.38 2.16
N LEU A 194 11.33 -31.16 1.62
CA LEU A 194 12.28 -30.65 0.63
C LEU A 194 13.70 -30.50 1.19
N LEU A 195 13.81 -30.08 2.46
CA LEU A 195 15.10 -29.94 3.15
C LEU A 195 15.74 -31.30 3.43
N VAL A 196 14.95 -32.30 3.84
CA VAL A 196 15.44 -33.68 4.00
C VAL A 196 15.87 -34.27 2.65
N LEU A 197 15.07 -34.07 1.59
CA LEU A 197 15.38 -34.56 0.25
C LEU A 197 16.69 -33.93 -0.28
N SER A 198 16.89 -32.62 -0.09
CA SER A 198 18.10 -31.93 -0.54
C SER A 198 19.34 -32.45 0.21
N VAL A 199 19.25 -32.64 1.53
CA VAL A 199 20.34 -33.23 2.32
C VAL A 199 20.66 -34.66 1.87
N VAL A 200 19.64 -35.51 1.68
CA VAL A 200 19.84 -36.89 1.20
C VAL A 200 20.46 -36.92 -0.20
N LEU A 201 20.03 -36.02 -1.09
CA LEU A 201 20.60 -35.89 -2.42
C LEU A 201 22.06 -35.45 -2.35
N SER A 202 22.40 -34.47 -1.50
CA SER A 202 23.78 -34.04 -1.25
C SER A 202 24.65 -35.18 -0.73
N PHE A 203 24.16 -36.01 0.19
CA PHE A 203 24.89 -37.20 0.68
C PHE A 203 25.08 -38.26 -0.41
N LYS A 204 24.04 -38.53 -1.22
CA LYS A 204 24.13 -39.48 -2.34
C LYS A 204 25.09 -39.01 -3.43
N LEU A 205 25.11 -37.71 -3.75
CA LEU A 205 26.05 -37.10 -4.69
C LEU A 205 27.50 -37.11 -4.14
N CYS A 206 27.67 -36.89 -2.83
CA CYS A 206 28.99 -36.96 -2.20
C CYS A 206 29.54 -38.40 -2.13
N SER A 207 28.65 -39.40 -1.95
CA SER A 207 29.00 -40.82 -1.97
C SER A 207 29.28 -41.37 -3.37
N ALA A 208 28.77 -40.73 -4.42
CA ALA A 208 28.94 -41.15 -5.82
C ALA A 208 30.20 -40.57 -6.48
N ARG A 209 30.97 -39.69 -5.80
CA ARG A 209 32.28 -39.27 -6.31
C ARG A 209 33.28 -40.42 -6.13
N PRO A 210 33.83 -41.01 -7.22
CA PRO A 210 34.90 -41.97 -7.09
C PRO A 210 36.13 -41.27 -6.47
N ARG A 211 36.76 -41.92 -5.48
CA ARG A 211 38.05 -41.47 -4.94
C ARG A 211 39.11 -41.62 -6.05
N ALA A 212 39.47 -40.50 -6.68
CA ALA A 212 40.63 -40.44 -7.54
C ALA A 212 41.90 -40.49 -6.66
N ALA A 213 42.77 -41.47 -6.92
CA ALA A 213 44.09 -41.53 -6.31
C ALA A 213 44.98 -40.44 -6.89
N TYR A 214 45.74 -39.75 -6.03
CA TYR A 214 46.73 -38.77 -6.44
C TYR A 214 47.84 -39.43 -7.25
N LEU A 215 48.07 -38.92 -8.47
CA LEU A 215 49.27 -39.20 -9.27
C LEU A 215 50.16 -37.94 -9.19
N GLU A 216 51.33 -38.11 -8.58
CA GLU A 216 52.38 -37.11 -8.44
C GLU A 216 53.23 -37.06 -9.71
N VAL A 217 53.32 -35.92 -10.42
CA VAL A 217 54.47 -35.58 -11.29
C VAL A 217 54.66 -34.04 -11.44
N GLN A 218 55.82 -33.58 -10.93
CA GLN A 218 56.70 -32.43 -11.27
C GLN A 218 56.23 -30.96 -11.29
N SER A 219 56.70 -30.23 -10.25
CA SER A 219 57.68 -29.12 -10.27
C SER A 219 57.87 -28.26 -11.53
N CYS A 220 57.57 -26.95 -11.42
CA CYS A 220 58.38 -25.88 -12.00
C CYS A 220 58.40 -24.65 -11.07
N ALA A 221 59.60 -24.08 -10.88
CA ALA A 221 59.88 -22.92 -10.05
C ALA A 221 59.42 -21.61 -10.70
N LEU A 222 58.99 -20.65 -9.87
CA LEU A 222 58.79 -19.25 -10.26
C LEU A 222 60.15 -18.55 -10.39
N PRO A 223 60.37 -17.71 -11.41
CA PRO A 223 61.44 -16.72 -11.36
C PRO A 223 61.06 -15.66 -10.33
N THR A 224 61.85 -15.55 -9.26
CA THR A 224 61.97 -14.35 -8.45
C THR A 224 63.13 -13.53 -9.01
N ASP A 225 62.86 -12.34 -9.53
CA ASP A 225 63.44 -11.09 -8.99
C ASP A 225 63.10 -9.87 -9.86
N ALA A 226 62.86 -8.78 -9.11
CA ALA A 226 62.97 -7.36 -9.43
C ALA A 226 62.00 -6.72 -10.45
#